data_AF-A0A850DH52-F1
#
_entry.id   AF-A0A850DH52-F1
#
_cell.length_a   1.000
_cell.length_b   1.000
_cell.length_c   1.000
_cell.angle_alpha   90.00
_cell.angle_beta   90.00
_cell.angle_gamma   90.00
#
_symmetry.space_group_name_H-M   'P 1'
#
loop_
_entity.id
_entity.type
_entity.pdbx_description
1 polymer ?
#
loop_
_entity_poly.entity_id
_entity_poly.type
_entity_poly.pdbx_seq_one_letter_code
_entity_poly.pdbx_strand_id
1 'polypeptide(L)'
;GFAVTLAAAGAALAAAWPGAWSFLRFQSARGIQIESVAATPLMVARAAGANLAVVHRYGAEELLGPGVGAATAACLLATVLAAVLVGVMWLRTRRRLGAGQSVSPAAAADATLFAVLLAMATSRVLSPQYVVWAVAVAAVCAVLPGTSQWPVIALVLAAAALTQLEYPFLYDRISSWPGTLVLAARNGIVIWSAVWSGIRLWRSTAIAEHVV
;
A
#
# COMPACT_ATOMS: atom_id res chain seq x y z
N GLY A 1 -14.90 -13.59 -22.18
CA GLY A 1 -13.78 -12.69 -21.82
C GLY A 1 -13.69 -12.54 -20.32
N PHE A 2 -12.54 -12.11 -19.78
CA PHE A 2 -12.26 -12.05 -18.34
C PHE A 2 -13.38 -11.40 -17.49
N ALA A 3 -13.95 -10.28 -17.95
CA ALA A 3 -15.07 -9.62 -17.27
C ALA A 3 -16.34 -10.47 -17.18
N VAL A 4 -16.66 -11.22 -18.24
CA VAL A 4 -17.81 -12.14 -18.26
C VAL A 4 -17.56 -13.31 -17.31
N THR A 5 -16.33 -13.82 -17.26
CA THR A 5 -15.95 -14.89 -16.33
C THR A 5 -16.05 -14.43 -14.88
N LEU A 6 -15.56 -13.23 -14.55
CA LEU A 6 -15.69 -12.64 -13.21
C LEU A 6 -17.16 -12.41 -12.82
N ALA A 7 -17.97 -11.88 -13.74
CA ALA A 7 -19.39 -11.63 -13.49
C ALA A 7 -20.17 -12.94 -13.28
N ALA A 8 -19.92 -13.95 -14.12
CA ALA A 8 -20.53 -15.27 -13.99
C ALA A 8 -20.12 -15.97 -12.69
N ALA A 9 -18.82 -15.93 -12.34
CA ALA A 9 -18.33 -16.48 -11.09
C ALA A 9 -18.92 -15.77 -9.86
N GLY A 10 -19.02 -14.43 -9.90
CA GLY A 10 -19.64 -13.64 -8.83
C GLY A 10 -21.13 -13.94 -8.65
N ALA A 11 -21.88 -14.08 -9.76
CA ALA A 11 -23.28 -14.45 -9.74
C ALA A 11 -23.50 -15.87 -9.20
N ALA A 12 -22.68 -16.84 -9.63
CA ALA A 12 -22.73 -18.21 -9.12
C ALA A 12 -22.42 -18.26 -7.61
N LEU A 13 -21.42 -17.52 -7.14
CA LEU A 13 -21.07 -17.43 -5.71
C LEU A 13 -22.22 -16.84 -4.89
N ALA A 14 -22.87 -15.79 -5.40
CA ALA A 14 -24.01 -15.14 -4.74
C ALA A 14 -25.23 -16.06 -4.64
N ALA A 15 -25.47 -16.89 -5.67
CA ALA A 15 -26.57 -17.85 -5.68
C ALA A 15 -26.30 -19.07 -4.77
N ALA A 16 -25.06 -19.56 -4.74
CA ALA A 16 -24.69 -20.74 -3.96
C ALA A 16 -24.49 -20.46 -2.46
N TRP A 17 -24.13 -19.24 -2.07
CA TRP A 17 -23.81 -18.90 -0.68
C TRP A 17 -24.58 -17.66 -0.19
N PRO A 18 -25.67 -17.84 0.59
CA PRO A 18 -26.35 -16.73 1.27
C PRO A 18 -25.37 -15.98 2.17
N GLY A 19 -25.10 -14.71 1.86
CA GLY A 19 -24.09 -13.92 2.55
C GLY A 19 -22.70 -13.90 1.88
N ALA A 20 -22.56 -14.33 0.62
CA ALA A 20 -21.33 -14.19 -0.16
C ALA A 20 -20.75 -12.75 -0.15
N TRP A 21 -21.62 -11.76 -0.02
CA TRP A 21 -21.26 -10.34 0.03
C TRP A 21 -21.08 -9.78 1.45
N SER A 22 -21.28 -10.59 2.50
CA SER A 22 -21.11 -10.18 3.89
C SER A 22 -19.67 -9.69 4.16
N PHE A 23 -18.68 -10.31 3.52
CA PHE A 23 -17.30 -9.86 3.53
C PHE A 23 -17.14 -8.44 2.98
N LEU A 24 -17.78 -8.11 1.86
CA LEU A 24 -17.71 -6.75 1.30
C LEU A 24 -18.36 -5.73 2.22
N ARG A 25 -19.49 -6.07 2.85
CA ARG A 25 -20.13 -5.21 3.86
C ARG A 25 -19.25 -5.03 5.09
N PHE A 26 -18.58 -6.09 5.55
CA PHE A 26 -17.63 -6.04 6.64
C PHE A 26 -16.46 -5.11 6.30
N GLN A 27 -15.85 -5.29 5.11
CA GLN A 27 -14.80 -4.40 4.65
C GLN A 27 -15.31 -2.97 4.54
N SER A 28 -16.45 -2.70 3.89
CA SER A 28 -16.97 -1.33 3.73
C SER A 28 -17.27 -0.62 5.06
N ALA A 29 -17.60 -1.37 6.12
CA ALA A 29 -17.91 -0.82 7.44
C ALA A 29 -16.67 -0.52 8.31
N ARG A 30 -15.48 -1.03 7.94
CA ARG A 30 -14.24 -0.75 8.69
C ARG A 30 -13.91 0.74 8.67
N GLY A 31 -13.30 1.22 9.74
CA GLY A 31 -12.76 2.57 9.84
C GLY A 31 -11.35 2.70 9.26
N ILE A 32 -10.62 3.65 9.84
CA ILE A 32 -9.19 3.89 9.57
C ILE A 32 -8.38 3.26 10.70
N GLN A 33 -7.45 2.37 10.36
CA GLN A 33 -6.57 1.75 11.34
C GLN A 33 -5.53 2.76 11.82
N ILE A 34 -5.22 2.77 13.13
CA ILE A 34 -4.28 3.73 13.75
C ILE A 34 -2.91 3.76 13.07
N GLU A 35 -2.48 2.63 12.50
CA GLU A 35 -1.18 2.45 11.85
C GLU A 35 -1.14 2.91 10.38
N SER A 36 -2.30 3.17 9.77
CA SER A 36 -2.38 3.55 8.36
C SER A 36 -1.77 4.93 8.11
N VAL A 37 -1.26 5.13 6.89
CA VAL A 37 -0.62 6.39 6.50
C VAL A 37 -1.56 7.58 6.74
N ALA A 38 -2.83 7.45 6.36
CA ALA A 38 -3.82 8.49 6.53
C ALA A 38 -4.28 8.71 7.99
N ALA A 39 -4.06 7.75 8.89
CA ALA A 39 -4.27 7.95 10.32
C ALA A 39 -3.15 8.77 10.98
N THR A 40 -1.94 8.81 10.40
CA THR A 40 -0.78 9.53 10.94
C THR A 40 -1.07 10.96 11.42
N PRO A 41 -1.68 11.87 10.63
CA PRO A 41 -1.99 13.22 11.11
C PRO A 41 -2.97 13.23 12.28
N LEU A 42 -3.91 12.29 12.32
CA LEU A 42 -4.88 12.16 13.42
C LEU A 42 -4.20 11.60 14.68
N MET A 43 -3.26 10.67 14.54
CA MET A 43 -2.43 10.15 15.64
C MET A 43 -1.54 11.24 16.24
N VAL A 44 -0.97 12.12 15.40
CA VAL A 44 -0.22 13.30 15.86
C VAL A 44 -1.13 14.26 16.61
N ALA A 45 -2.31 14.58 16.07
CA ALA A 45 -3.30 15.42 16.76
C ALA A 45 -3.71 14.82 18.10
N ARG A 46 -3.93 13.50 18.16
CA ARG A 46 -4.23 12.76 19.39
C ARG A 46 -3.10 12.87 20.42
N ALA A 47 -1.85 12.65 20.01
CA ALA A 47 -0.69 12.79 20.90
C ALA A 47 -0.52 14.23 21.42
N ALA A 48 -0.99 15.22 20.65
CA ALA A 48 -1.07 16.63 21.04
C ALA A 48 -2.30 16.99 21.90
N GLY A 49 -3.15 16.03 22.27
CA GLY A 49 -4.29 16.22 23.18
C GLY A 49 -5.66 16.32 22.49
N ALA A 50 -5.77 16.10 21.18
CA ALA A 50 -7.07 16.05 20.51
C ALA A 50 -7.93 14.88 21.02
N ASN A 51 -9.24 15.13 21.19
CA ASN A 51 -10.21 14.14 21.63
C ASN A 51 -10.59 13.16 20.50
N LEU A 52 -9.68 12.24 20.21
CA LEU A 52 -9.89 11.09 19.32
C LEU A 52 -9.94 9.82 20.18
N ALA A 53 -10.72 8.82 19.82
CA ALA A 53 -10.74 7.54 20.52
C ALA A 53 -10.04 6.48 19.67
N VAL A 54 -9.32 5.56 20.32
CA VAL A 54 -8.82 4.33 19.71
C VAL A 54 -9.71 3.21 20.22
N VAL A 55 -10.29 2.43 19.31
CA VAL A 55 -11.18 1.33 19.64
C VAL A 55 -10.81 0.08 18.86
N HIS A 56 -10.86 -1.06 19.54
CA HIS A 56 -10.67 -2.36 18.89
C HIS A 56 -11.96 -2.80 18.20
N ARG A 57 -12.00 -2.77 16.87
CA ARG A 57 -13.16 -3.20 16.06
C ARG A 57 -12.69 -3.89 14.78
N TYR A 58 -13.46 -4.86 14.30
CA TYR A 58 -13.14 -5.59 13.07
C TYR A 58 -11.74 -6.24 13.06
N GLY A 59 -11.22 -6.60 14.24
CA GLY A 59 -9.90 -7.23 14.43
C GLY A 59 -8.72 -6.26 14.32
N ALA A 60 -8.93 -4.95 14.44
CA ALA A 60 -7.87 -3.95 14.41
C ALA A 60 -8.18 -2.76 15.33
N GLU A 61 -7.14 -2.01 15.68
CA GLU A 61 -7.28 -0.73 16.38
C GLU A 61 -7.65 0.38 15.38
N GLU A 62 -8.86 0.93 15.50
CA GLU A 62 -9.40 1.97 14.63
C GLU A 62 -9.52 3.30 15.37
N LEU A 63 -9.33 4.41 14.65
CA LEU A 63 -9.61 5.75 15.18
C LEU A 63 -11.09 6.10 15.04
N LEU A 64 -11.62 6.78 16.04
CA LEU A 64 -12.92 7.44 16.01
C LEU A 64 -12.80 8.90 16.43
N GLY A 65 -13.60 9.77 15.82
CA GLY A 65 -13.71 11.18 16.15
C GLY A 65 -13.62 12.10 14.94
N PRO A 66 -13.40 13.41 15.16
CA PRO A 66 -13.38 14.41 14.10
C PRO A 66 -12.33 14.10 13.02
N GLY A 67 -12.68 14.28 11.75
CA GLY A 67 -11.77 14.09 10.61
C GLY A 67 -11.57 12.64 10.15
N VAL A 68 -11.91 11.63 10.97
CA VAL A 68 -11.77 10.20 10.60
C VAL A 68 -12.58 9.84 9.35
N GLY A 69 -13.83 10.31 9.26
CA GLY A 69 -14.69 10.03 8.10
C GLY A 69 -14.12 10.62 6.80
N ALA A 70 -13.59 11.84 6.85
CA ALA A 70 -12.94 12.48 5.70
C ALA A 70 -11.65 11.74 5.29
N ALA A 71 -10.81 11.35 6.26
CA ALA A 71 -9.61 10.56 6.01
C ALA A 71 -9.95 9.19 5.38
N THR A 72 -11.02 8.55 5.86
CA THR A 72 -11.50 7.28 5.30
C THR A 72 -11.94 7.41 3.85
N ALA A 73 -12.72 8.45 3.52
CA ALA A 73 -13.15 8.73 2.15
C ALA A 73 -11.96 9.07 1.24
N ALA A 74 -11.01 9.86 1.73
CA ALA A 74 -9.78 10.20 1.01
C ALA A 74 -8.95 8.95 0.69
N CYS A 75 -8.81 8.00 1.63
CA CYS A 75 -8.15 6.72 1.37
C CYS A 75 -8.82 5.90 0.28
N LEU A 76 -10.15 5.84 0.28
CA LEU A 76 -10.88 5.10 -0.75
C LEU A 76 -10.63 5.70 -2.14
N LEU A 77 -10.72 7.02 -2.25
CA LEU A 77 -10.39 7.73 -3.49
C LEU A 77 -8.93 7.51 -3.88
N ALA A 78 -7.99 7.68 -2.96
CA ALA A 78 -6.57 7.49 -3.19
C ALA A 78 -6.24 6.07 -3.65
N THR A 79 -6.92 5.05 -3.09
CA THR A 79 -6.74 3.64 -3.49
C THR A 79 -7.23 3.39 -4.92
N VAL A 80 -8.35 4.00 -5.31
CA VAL A 80 -8.84 3.92 -6.71
C VAL A 80 -7.86 4.62 -7.65
N LEU A 81 -7.40 5.82 -7.30
CA LEU A 81 -6.43 6.57 -8.10
C LEU A 81 -5.09 5.83 -8.20
N ALA A 82 -4.66 5.16 -7.13
CA ALA A 82 -3.47 4.31 -7.12
C ALA A 82 -3.61 3.14 -8.10
N ALA A 83 -4.75 2.44 -8.10
CA ALA A 83 -5.01 1.36 -9.04
C ALA A 83 -4.99 1.85 -10.49
N VAL A 84 -5.58 3.03 -10.76
CA VAL A 84 -5.51 3.67 -12.09
C VAL A 84 -4.06 3.98 -12.47
N LEU A 85 -3.27 4.57 -11.56
CA LEU A 85 -1.87 4.92 -11.81
C LEU A 85 -1.02 3.68 -12.13
N VAL A 86 -1.18 2.59 -11.35
CA VAL A 86 -0.52 1.30 -11.64
C VAL A 86 -0.92 0.79 -13.01
N GLY A 87 -2.21 0.83 -13.36
CA GLY A 87 -2.71 0.42 -14.68
C GLY A 87 -2.11 1.24 -15.82
N VAL A 88 -2.03 2.57 -15.66
CA VAL A 88 -1.42 3.48 -16.65
C VAL A 88 0.06 3.19 -16.81
N MET A 89 0.81 3.02 -15.72
CA MET A 89 2.24 2.70 -15.77
C MET A 89 2.49 1.33 -16.42
N TRP A 90 1.65 0.35 -16.15
CA TRP A 90 1.71 -0.97 -16.77
C TRP A 90 1.45 -0.90 -18.29
N LEU A 91 0.38 -0.21 -18.70
CA LEU A 91 0.05 -0.03 -20.13
C LEU A 91 1.16 0.73 -20.86
N ARG A 92 1.71 1.77 -20.24
CA ARG A 92 2.87 2.52 -20.77
C ARG A 92 4.06 1.58 -20.98
N THR A 93 4.39 0.78 -19.96
CA THR A 93 5.51 -0.18 -20.04
C THR A 93 5.30 -1.15 -21.20
N ARG A 94 4.09 -1.67 -21.40
CA ARG A 94 3.79 -2.54 -22.54
C ARG A 94 3.86 -1.85 -23.89
N ARG A 95 3.34 -0.62 -24.01
CA ARG A 95 3.34 0.13 -25.28
C ARG A 95 4.74 0.51 -25.74
N ARG A 96 5.68 0.60 -24.81
CA ARG A 96 7.10 0.90 -25.10
C ARG A 96 7.89 -0.33 -25.53
N LEU A 97 7.31 -1.53 -25.42
CA LEU A 97 7.89 -2.74 -25.97
C LEU A 97 7.48 -2.86 -27.44
N GLY A 98 8.42 -3.27 -28.30
CA GLY A 98 8.11 -3.56 -29.70
C GLY A 98 7.10 -4.70 -29.84
N ALA A 99 6.41 -4.77 -30.98
CA ALA A 99 5.47 -5.86 -31.25
C ALA A 99 6.17 -7.22 -31.09
N GLY A 100 5.64 -8.07 -30.21
CA GLY A 100 6.19 -9.41 -29.91
C GLY A 100 7.21 -9.46 -28.76
N GLN A 101 7.59 -8.33 -28.15
CA GLN A 101 8.47 -8.32 -26.99
C GLN A 101 7.70 -8.46 -25.66
N SER A 102 8.25 -9.22 -24.73
CA SER A 102 7.71 -9.42 -23.38
C SER A 102 8.33 -8.45 -22.37
N VAL A 103 7.56 -8.04 -21.36
CA VAL A 103 8.08 -7.30 -20.20
C VAL A 103 9.16 -8.13 -19.52
N SER A 104 10.33 -7.54 -19.27
CA SER A 104 11.41 -8.26 -18.57
C SER A 104 10.97 -8.64 -17.15
N PRO A 105 11.46 -9.76 -16.59
CA PRO A 105 11.14 -10.15 -15.21
C PRO A 105 11.45 -9.05 -14.20
N ALA A 106 12.57 -8.34 -14.35
CA ALA A 106 12.97 -7.22 -13.49
C ALA A 106 11.96 -6.06 -13.55
N ALA A 107 11.52 -5.67 -14.74
CA ALA A 107 10.53 -4.60 -14.89
C ALA A 107 9.15 -4.99 -14.30
N ALA A 108 8.76 -6.26 -14.42
CA ALA A 108 7.53 -6.78 -13.82
C ALA A 108 7.63 -6.80 -12.28
N ALA A 109 8.76 -7.21 -11.73
CA ALA A 109 9.02 -7.18 -10.28
C ALA A 109 9.04 -5.75 -9.75
N ASP A 110 9.73 -4.83 -10.42
CA ASP A 110 9.79 -3.41 -10.06
C ASP A 110 8.39 -2.75 -10.07
N ALA A 111 7.57 -3.07 -11.09
CA ALA A 111 6.18 -2.60 -11.16
C ALA A 111 5.30 -3.19 -10.05
N THR A 112 5.57 -4.44 -9.66
CA THR A 112 4.87 -5.09 -8.53
C THR A 112 5.25 -4.43 -7.21
N LEU A 113 6.54 -4.12 -7.00
CA LEU A 113 7.00 -3.39 -5.80
C LEU A 113 6.34 -2.02 -5.70
N PHE A 114 6.33 -1.27 -6.81
CA PHE A 114 5.63 0.01 -6.89
C PHE A 114 4.14 -0.12 -6.52
N ALA A 115 3.44 -1.10 -7.10
CA ALA A 115 2.02 -1.33 -6.84
C ALA A 115 1.74 -1.66 -5.38
N VAL A 116 2.55 -2.53 -4.76
CA VAL A 116 2.45 -2.89 -3.34
C VAL A 116 2.68 -1.67 -2.44
N LEU A 117 3.74 -0.91 -2.68
CA LEU A 117 4.06 0.28 -1.88
C LEU A 117 2.98 1.34 -2.00
N LEU A 118 2.47 1.57 -3.21
CA LEU A 118 1.41 2.54 -3.43
C LEU A 118 0.09 2.09 -2.78
N ALA A 119 -0.26 0.81 -2.87
CA ALA A 119 -1.42 0.26 -2.19
C ALA A 119 -1.31 0.38 -0.66
N MET A 120 -0.13 0.12 -0.09
CA MET A 120 0.13 0.35 1.34
C MET A 120 -0.05 1.82 1.72
N ALA A 121 0.48 2.74 0.90
CA ALA A 121 0.43 4.17 1.17
C ALA A 121 -0.99 4.75 1.13
N THR A 122 -1.87 4.20 0.29
CA THR A 122 -3.25 4.69 0.12
C THR A 122 -4.29 3.92 0.94
N SER A 123 -3.92 2.76 1.48
CA SER A 123 -4.83 1.93 2.27
C SER A 123 -5.16 2.59 3.61
N ARG A 124 -6.44 2.49 3.99
CA ARG A 124 -6.94 2.86 5.33
C ARG A 124 -6.65 1.81 6.40
N VAL A 125 -6.12 0.66 6.01
CA VAL A 125 -5.72 -0.46 6.88
C VAL A 125 -4.26 -0.76 6.57
N LEU A 126 -3.41 -0.78 7.59
CA LEU A 126 -1.99 -1.08 7.46
C LEU A 126 -1.54 -1.83 8.70
N SER A 127 -0.84 -2.94 8.51
CA SER A 127 -0.39 -3.84 9.57
C SER A 127 1.07 -4.22 9.30
N PRO A 128 1.85 -4.64 10.31
CA PRO A 128 3.23 -5.09 10.12
C PRO A 128 3.40 -6.14 9.03
N GLN A 129 2.38 -7.00 8.87
CA GLN A 129 2.37 -8.04 7.84
C GLN A 129 2.49 -7.49 6.40
N TYR A 130 2.02 -6.26 6.13
CA TYR A 130 2.15 -5.65 4.80
C TYR A 130 3.59 -5.23 4.51
N VAL A 131 4.34 -4.84 5.55
CA VAL A 131 5.77 -4.55 5.41
C VAL A 131 6.54 -5.83 5.08
N VAL A 132 6.17 -6.97 5.68
CA VAL A 132 6.74 -8.28 5.32
C VAL A 132 6.48 -8.61 3.85
N TRP A 133 5.28 -8.33 3.33
CA TRP A 133 4.99 -8.53 1.90
C TRP A 133 5.83 -7.61 1.01
N ALA A 134 6.00 -6.34 1.39
CA ALA A 134 6.87 -5.43 0.67
C ALA A 134 8.33 -5.91 0.66
N VAL A 135 8.84 -6.44 1.79
CA VAL A 135 10.17 -7.05 1.88
C VAL A 135 10.29 -8.25 0.94
N ALA A 136 9.28 -9.13 0.89
CA ALA A 136 9.30 -10.29 0.00
C ALA A 136 9.38 -9.88 -1.48
N VAL A 137 8.60 -8.88 -1.91
CA VAL A 137 8.65 -8.36 -3.29
C VAL A 137 9.97 -7.63 -3.56
N ALA A 138 10.49 -6.87 -2.59
CA ALA A 138 11.79 -6.21 -2.69
C ALA A 138 12.93 -7.23 -2.85
N ALA A 139 12.86 -8.38 -2.17
CA ALA A 139 13.82 -9.47 -2.33
C ALA A 139 13.78 -10.07 -3.74
N VAL A 140 12.59 -10.25 -4.32
CA VAL A 140 12.45 -10.68 -5.73
C VAL A 140 13.09 -9.67 -6.68
N CYS A 141 12.91 -8.37 -6.44
CA CYS A 141 13.59 -7.34 -7.23
C CYS A 141 15.12 -7.44 -7.11
N ALA A 142 15.63 -7.67 -5.89
CA ALA A 142 17.07 -7.72 -5.62
C ALA A 142 17.80 -8.87 -6.33
N VAL A 143 17.13 -10.01 -6.55
CA VAL A 143 17.74 -11.18 -7.24
C VAL A 143 17.66 -11.09 -8.77
N LEU A 144 16.86 -10.16 -9.31
CA LEU A 144 16.67 -10.01 -10.74
C LEU A 144 17.69 -9.00 -11.33
N PRO A 145 18.54 -9.42 -12.27
CA PRO A 145 19.49 -8.52 -12.90
C PRO A 145 18.74 -7.42 -13.67
N GLY A 146 19.16 -6.18 -13.48
CA GLY A 146 18.55 -5.01 -14.12
C GLY A 146 17.41 -4.35 -13.34
N THR A 147 17.18 -4.71 -12.06
CA THR A 147 16.24 -3.96 -11.21
C THR A 147 16.65 -2.48 -11.10
N SER A 148 15.65 -1.61 -11.19
CA SER A 148 15.79 -0.17 -10.94
C SER A 148 15.53 0.19 -9.46
N GLN A 149 15.34 -0.78 -8.57
CA GLN A 149 14.73 -0.51 -7.26
C GLN A 149 15.69 -0.56 -6.06
N TRP A 150 17.00 -0.69 -6.26
CA TRP A 150 17.99 -0.79 -5.16
C TRP A 150 17.81 0.22 -3.99
N PRO A 151 17.65 1.54 -4.23
CA PRO A 151 17.37 2.51 -3.17
C PRO A 151 16.01 2.30 -2.51
N VAL A 152 15.00 1.87 -3.25
CA VAL A 152 13.67 1.57 -2.70
C VAL A 152 13.71 0.32 -1.82
N ILE A 153 14.50 -0.69 -2.20
CA ILE A 153 14.75 -1.86 -1.36
C ILE A 153 15.32 -1.43 0.00
N ALA A 154 16.31 -0.52 0.00
CA ALA A 154 16.86 0.01 1.25
C ALA A 154 15.80 0.75 2.11
N LEU A 155 14.92 1.53 1.47
CA LEU A 155 13.82 2.21 2.18
C LEU A 155 12.79 1.21 2.74
N VAL A 156 12.47 0.15 2.01
CA VAL A 156 11.59 -0.94 2.49
C VAL A 156 12.19 -1.62 3.72
N LEU A 157 13.50 -1.88 3.71
CA LEU A 157 14.19 -2.44 4.87
C LEU A 157 14.23 -1.45 6.04
N ALA A 158 14.38 -0.16 5.79
CA ALA A 158 14.27 0.87 6.83
C ALA A 158 12.86 0.92 7.44
N ALA A 159 11.81 0.82 6.61
CA ALA A 159 10.43 0.70 7.09
C ALA A 159 10.25 -0.56 7.95
N ALA A 160 10.80 -1.70 7.53
CA ALA A 160 10.78 -2.94 8.30
C ALA A 160 11.51 -2.80 9.66
N ALA A 161 12.66 -2.13 9.70
CA ALA A 161 13.38 -1.86 10.94
C ALA A 161 12.57 -0.97 11.90
N LEU A 162 11.89 0.05 11.39
CA LEU A 162 10.99 0.89 12.22
C LEU A 162 9.78 0.09 12.70
N THR A 163 9.21 -0.78 11.86
CA THR A 163 8.13 -1.68 12.28
C THR A 163 8.59 -2.67 13.37
N GLN A 164 9.83 -3.15 13.34
CA GLN A 164 10.41 -3.95 14.44
C GLN A 164 10.67 -3.14 15.71
N LEU A 165 10.82 -1.82 15.60
CA LEU A 165 10.87 -0.95 16.78
C LEU A 165 9.47 -0.72 17.36
N GLU A 166 8.46 -0.60 16.50
CA GLU A 166 7.04 -0.56 16.92
C GLU A 166 6.66 -1.85 17.67
N TYR A 167 7.03 -3.01 17.13
CA TYR A 167 6.64 -4.32 17.66
C TYR A 167 7.84 -5.14 18.16
N PRO A 168 7.89 -5.54 19.44
CA PRO A 168 6.85 -5.37 20.46
C PRO A 168 6.99 -4.11 21.35
N PHE A 169 7.97 -3.23 21.10
CA PHE A 169 8.47 -2.31 22.14
C PHE A 169 7.67 -1.02 22.36
N LEU A 170 6.98 -0.52 21.32
CA LEU A 170 6.31 0.78 21.35
C LEU A 170 4.82 0.71 21.02
N TYR A 171 4.29 -0.46 20.67
CA TYR A 171 2.88 -0.60 20.28
C TYR A 171 1.92 -0.25 21.43
N ASP A 172 2.25 -0.64 22.65
CA ASP A 172 1.54 -0.25 23.88
C ASP A 172 1.48 1.28 24.07
N ARG A 173 2.47 1.98 23.50
CA ARG A 173 2.68 3.43 23.58
C ARG A 173 2.42 4.13 22.25
N ILE A 174 1.71 3.50 21.31
CA ILE A 174 1.47 4.04 19.96
C ILE A 174 0.68 5.35 19.98
N SER A 175 -0.11 5.62 21.03
CA SER A 175 -0.81 6.89 21.23
C SER A 175 0.02 7.97 21.94
N SER A 176 1.23 7.65 22.40
CA SER A 176 2.16 8.61 23.01
C SER A 176 3.12 9.18 21.95
N TRP A 177 3.78 10.30 22.26
CA TRP A 177 4.72 10.95 21.33
C TRP A 177 5.79 10.00 20.75
N PRO A 178 6.52 9.19 21.54
CA PRO A 178 7.51 8.26 20.97
C PRO A 178 6.91 7.27 19.96
N GLY A 179 5.79 6.63 20.28
CA GLY A 179 5.13 5.67 19.39
C GLY A 179 4.59 6.33 18.13
N THR A 180 3.93 7.48 18.27
CA THR A 180 3.42 8.27 17.14
C THR A 180 4.53 8.77 16.22
N LEU A 181 5.69 9.17 16.77
CA LEU A 181 6.82 9.65 15.97
C LEU A 181 7.45 8.52 15.14
N VAL A 182 7.65 7.33 15.73
CA VAL A 182 8.14 6.17 14.99
C VAL A 182 7.16 5.76 13.90
N LEU A 183 5.86 5.73 14.22
CA LEU A 183 4.80 5.45 13.26
C LEU A 183 4.79 6.47 12.10
N ALA A 184 4.91 7.76 12.43
CA ALA A 184 4.96 8.82 11.43
C ALA A 184 6.19 8.71 10.54
N ALA A 185 7.36 8.41 11.12
CA ALA A 185 8.59 8.18 10.37
C ALA A 185 8.44 6.98 9.41
N ARG A 186 7.92 5.85 9.89
CA ARG A 186 7.67 4.66 9.07
C ARG A 186 6.70 4.95 7.93
N ASN A 187 5.59 5.63 8.21
CA ASN A 187 4.62 5.99 7.18
C ASN A 187 5.18 7.01 6.17
N GLY A 188 6.03 7.94 6.61
CA GLY A 188 6.78 8.82 5.73
C GLY A 188 7.70 8.05 4.78
N ILE A 189 8.41 7.02 5.29
CA ILE A 189 9.26 6.15 4.46
C ILE A 189 8.40 5.34 3.46
N VAL A 190 7.23 4.84 3.85
CA VAL A 190 6.32 4.12 2.92
C VAL A 190 5.87 5.02 1.77
N ILE A 191 5.43 6.26 2.07
CA ILE A 191 5.08 7.24 1.04
C ILE A 191 6.27 7.51 0.12
N TRP A 192 7.43 7.80 0.71
CA TRP A 192 8.63 8.12 -0.05
C TRP A 192 9.07 6.95 -0.94
N SER A 193 8.98 5.72 -0.44
CA SER A 193 9.26 4.50 -1.19
C SER A 193 8.33 4.37 -2.40
N ALA A 194 7.03 4.59 -2.22
CA ALA A 194 6.06 4.52 -3.32
C ALA A 194 6.36 5.56 -4.41
N VAL A 195 6.59 6.82 -4.02
CA VAL A 195 6.92 7.91 -4.94
C VAL A 195 8.23 7.63 -5.68
N TRP A 196 9.29 7.28 -4.94
CA TRP A 196 10.61 7.02 -5.53
C TRP A 196 10.58 5.81 -6.46
N SER A 197 9.88 4.74 -6.07
CA SER A 197 9.69 3.55 -6.90
C SER A 197 9.02 3.87 -8.23
N GLY A 198 7.96 4.68 -8.20
CA GLY A 198 7.28 5.16 -9.40
C GLY A 198 8.18 5.99 -10.31
N ILE A 199 8.95 6.93 -9.74
CA ILE A 199 9.92 7.75 -10.50
C ILE A 199 10.98 6.86 -11.16
N ARG A 200 11.54 5.89 -10.43
CA ARG A 200 12.58 5.00 -10.96
C ARG A 200 12.06 4.08 -12.06
N LEU A 201 10.87 3.51 -11.87
CA LEU A 201 10.20 2.69 -12.88
C LEU A 201 9.87 3.51 -14.14
N TRP A 202 9.44 4.76 -13.97
CA TRP A 202 9.19 5.65 -15.08
C TRP A 202 10.45 5.97 -15.89
N ARG A 203 11.58 6.21 -15.22
CA ARG A 203 12.87 6.51 -15.85
C ARG A 203 13.49 5.28 -16.52
N SER A 204 13.43 4.11 -15.90
CA SER A 204 13.99 2.88 -16.48
C SER A 204 13.29 2.49 -17.78
N THR A 205 11.98 2.72 -17.86
CA THR A 205 11.19 2.52 -19.09
C THR A 205 11.35 3.65 -20.11
N ALA A 206 11.92 4.80 -19.72
CA ALA A 206 12.26 5.89 -20.63
C ALA A 206 13.61 5.71 -21.33
N ILE A 207 14.63 5.20 -20.63
CA ILE A 207 15.98 5.05 -21.18
C ILE A 207 16.04 4.01 -22.31
N ALA A 208 15.13 3.02 -22.33
CA ALA A 208 14.99 2.08 -23.44
C ALA A 208 14.71 2.74 -24.80
N GLU A 209 14.31 4.02 -24.82
CA GLU A 209 13.97 4.82 -26.00
C GLU A 209 15.19 5.41 -26.72
N HIS A 210 16.38 5.44 -26.09
CA HIS A 210 17.59 6.07 -26.65
C HIS A 210 18.67 5.10 -27.15
N VAL A 211 18.45 3.80 -26.97
CA VAL A 211 19.42 2.74 -27.36
C VAL A 211 18.93 1.93 -28.57
N VAL A 212 17.77 2.30 -29.13
CA VAL A 212 17.21 1.78 -30.39
C VAL A 212 17.24 2.89 -31.42
#